data_AF-Q8LMH7-F1
#
_entry.id   AF-Q8LMH7-F1
#
_cell.length_a   1.000
_cell.length_b   1.000
_cell.length_c   1.000
_cell.angle_alpha   90.00
_cell.angle_beta   90.00
_cell.angle_gamma   90.00
#
_symmetry.space_group_name_H-M   'P 1'
#
loop_
_entity.id
_entity.type
_entity.pdbx_description
1 polymer ?
#
loop_
_entity_poly.entity_id
_entity_poly.type
_entity_poly.pdbx_seq_one_letter_code
_entity_poly.pdbx_strand_id
1 'polypeptide(L)'
;MGTACKDLHLYYMEKSNARKPSKVTDILGEHDGKPFLGPTNYIVVDFKDLFDLYRLRAVDTSLLKCYSLLSWQWCQKHAPEVAFLDPQVVTVTNLQNDRQGMVNYIYDTLWSRRDKEYIIAHWILLVITPKWSTCHYLNSRIDKNAYDWTPIKLAIDEAWAQYVQRGGLRKTGHDTLIHKKDFPVKQQIGDQCGFYVCHNMRLLYREKVKTLAEFEGTITKSLPTSFEDVREEIASFILCEIINPKGMFRLKLK
;
A
#
# COMPACT_ATOMS: atom_id res chain seq x y z
N MET A 1 3.64 -0.18 23.91
CA MET A 1 2.46 -0.61 23.13
C MET A 1 1.35 0.39 23.39
N GLY A 2 0.83 1.03 22.36
CA GLY A 2 -0.19 2.07 22.50
C GLY A 2 -1.57 1.49 22.83
N THR A 3 -2.55 2.37 23.01
CA THR A 3 -3.90 2.01 23.46
C THR A 3 -4.62 1.18 22.42
N ALA A 4 -4.57 1.55 21.14
CA ALA A 4 -5.27 0.83 20.08
C ALA A 4 -4.70 -0.58 19.89
N CYS A 5 -3.38 -0.75 19.99
CA CYS A 5 -2.78 -2.09 19.98
C CYS A 5 -3.32 -2.98 21.10
N LYS A 6 -3.45 -2.44 22.32
CA LYS A 6 -3.96 -3.20 23.48
C LYS A 6 -5.43 -3.56 23.28
N ASP A 7 -6.26 -2.62 22.85
CA ASP A 7 -7.70 -2.83 22.67
C ASP A 7 -7.97 -3.84 21.55
N LEU A 8 -7.24 -3.75 20.43
CA LEU A 8 -7.35 -4.73 19.36
C LEU A 8 -6.85 -6.11 19.81
N HIS A 9 -5.87 -6.16 20.71
CA HIS A 9 -5.34 -7.42 21.23
C HIS A 9 -6.38 -8.08 22.12
N LEU A 10 -7.06 -7.31 22.98
CA LEU A 10 -8.17 -7.81 23.80
C LEU A 10 -9.31 -8.34 22.92
N TYR A 11 -9.70 -7.58 21.87
CA TYR A 11 -10.69 -8.04 20.90
C TYR A 11 -10.28 -9.37 20.25
N TYR A 12 -9.05 -9.42 19.71
CA TYR A 12 -8.47 -10.61 19.09
C TYR A 12 -8.47 -11.82 20.04
N MET A 13 -8.04 -11.64 21.30
CA MET A 13 -7.98 -12.70 22.30
C MET A 13 -9.39 -13.17 22.74
N GLU A 14 -10.35 -12.26 22.89
CA GLU A 14 -11.74 -12.60 23.20
C GLU A 14 -12.36 -13.44 22.07
N LYS A 15 -12.23 -12.97 20.83
CA LYS A 15 -12.86 -13.58 19.66
C LYS A 15 -12.24 -14.92 19.27
N SER A 16 -10.92 -15.06 19.39
CA SER A 16 -10.21 -16.31 19.06
C SER A 16 -10.48 -17.43 20.08
N ASN A 17 -10.73 -17.07 21.34
CA ASN A 17 -11.00 -18.02 22.44
C ASN A 17 -12.50 -18.28 22.69
N ALA A 18 -13.40 -17.63 21.95
CA ALA A 18 -14.84 -17.89 22.06
C ALA A 18 -15.17 -19.37 21.75
N ARG A 19 -16.22 -19.89 22.39
CA ARG A 19 -16.76 -21.22 22.09
C ARG A 19 -17.48 -21.20 20.75
N LYS A 20 -17.50 -22.33 20.04
CA LYS A 20 -18.33 -22.49 18.83
C LYS A 20 -19.82 -22.29 19.19
N PRO A 21 -20.63 -21.64 18.32
CA PRO A 21 -20.32 -21.17 16.96
C PRO A 21 -19.70 -19.77 16.87
N SER A 22 -19.56 -19.05 17.98
CA SER A 22 -19.14 -17.63 18.03
C SER A 22 -17.64 -17.39 17.81
N LYS A 23 -16.86 -18.45 17.54
CA LYS A 23 -15.43 -18.36 17.26
C LYS A 23 -15.23 -17.82 15.85
N VAL A 24 -14.51 -16.72 15.73
CA VAL A 24 -14.09 -16.15 14.44
C VAL A 24 -12.57 -16.25 14.28
N THR A 25 -12.12 -16.22 13.03
CA THR A 25 -10.70 -16.34 12.64
C THR A 25 -10.17 -15.09 11.96
N ASP A 26 -11.03 -14.13 11.67
CA ASP A 26 -10.76 -12.98 10.83
C ASP A 26 -11.67 -11.80 11.20
N ILE A 27 -11.29 -10.63 10.70
CA ILE A 27 -12.07 -9.39 10.75
C ILE A 27 -12.41 -8.98 9.33
N LEU A 28 -13.69 -8.74 9.08
CA LEU A 28 -14.21 -8.36 7.76
C LEU A 28 -14.61 -6.87 7.72
N GLY A 29 -14.18 -6.20 6.67
CA GLY A 29 -14.59 -4.86 6.27
C GLY A 29 -14.92 -4.78 4.79
N GLU A 30 -15.49 -3.67 4.37
CA GLU A 30 -15.76 -3.37 2.97
C GLU A 30 -15.57 -1.89 2.67
N HIS A 31 -15.23 -1.54 1.43
CA HIS A 31 -15.21 -0.17 0.92
C HIS A 31 -16.06 -0.04 -0.35
N ASP A 32 -16.34 1.19 -0.80
CA ASP A 32 -17.25 1.47 -1.92
C ASP A 32 -16.54 1.70 -3.27
N GLY A 33 -15.40 1.04 -3.50
CA GLY A 33 -14.59 1.19 -4.73
C GLY A 33 -13.97 2.59 -4.93
N LYS A 34 -14.19 3.55 -4.02
CA LYS A 34 -13.54 4.87 -4.09
C LYS A 34 -12.06 4.86 -3.75
N PRO A 35 -11.57 4.07 -2.76
CA PRO A 35 -10.15 4.05 -2.44
C PRO A 35 -9.30 3.42 -3.54
N PHE A 36 -9.79 2.33 -4.12
CA PHE A 36 -9.13 1.57 -5.19
C PHE A 36 -10.11 1.30 -6.32
N LEU A 37 -9.65 1.34 -7.57
CA LEU A 37 -10.48 0.97 -8.73
C LEU A 37 -10.67 -0.54 -8.90
N GLY A 38 -10.16 -1.34 -7.96
CA GLY A 38 -10.15 -2.79 -8.09
C GLY A 38 -11.55 -3.36 -7.85
N PRO A 39 -11.84 -4.56 -8.40
CA PRO A 39 -13.13 -5.21 -8.18
C PRO A 39 -13.30 -5.67 -6.73
N THR A 40 -12.19 -5.91 -6.02
CA THR A 40 -12.20 -6.39 -4.64
C THR A 40 -12.41 -5.24 -3.67
N ASN A 41 -13.61 -5.18 -3.12
CA ASN A 41 -13.98 -4.14 -2.17
C ASN A 41 -13.95 -4.61 -0.71
N TYR A 42 -13.61 -5.88 -0.46
CA TYR A 42 -13.50 -6.43 0.89
C TYR A 42 -12.12 -6.25 1.50
N ILE A 43 -12.11 -6.18 2.82
CA ILE A 43 -10.93 -6.20 3.67
C ILE A 43 -11.08 -7.44 4.55
N VAL A 44 -10.12 -8.35 4.50
CA VAL A 44 -10.07 -9.53 5.35
C VAL A 44 -8.76 -9.47 6.11
N VAL A 45 -8.82 -9.36 7.42
CA VAL A 45 -7.64 -9.41 8.29
C VAL A 45 -7.69 -10.70 9.07
N ASP A 46 -6.85 -11.66 8.68
CA ASP A 46 -6.74 -12.91 9.41
C ASP A 46 -6.10 -12.69 10.78
N PHE A 47 -6.52 -13.45 11.77
CA PHE A 47 -5.92 -13.42 13.11
C PHE A 47 -4.45 -13.84 13.11
N LYS A 48 -4.04 -14.63 12.11
CA LYS A 48 -2.63 -14.93 11.86
C LYS A 48 -1.84 -13.65 11.52
N ASP A 49 -2.39 -12.79 10.68
CA ASP A 49 -1.75 -11.53 10.30
C ASP A 49 -1.61 -10.62 11.52
N LEU A 50 -2.63 -10.58 12.39
CA LEU A 50 -2.55 -9.86 13.67
C LEU A 50 -1.44 -10.39 14.57
N PHE A 51 -1.26 -11.72 14.64
CA PHE A 51 -0.17 -12.31 15.41
C PHE A 51 1.21 -11.84 14.92
N ASP A 52 1.44 -11.84 13.61
CA ASP A 52 2.71 -11.39 13.03
C ASP A 52 2.90 -9.87 13.19
N LEU A 53 1.83 -9.09 13.08
CA LEU A 53 1.81 -7.66 13.38
C LEU A 53 2.22 -7.37 14.84
N TYR A 54 1.64 -8.09 15.81
CA TYR A 54 1.97 -7.91 17.24
C TYR A 54 3.43 -8.23 17.54
N ARG A 55 4.00 -9.21 16.85
CA ARG A 55 5.41 -9.61 17.02
C ARG A 55 6.39 -8.76 16.22
N LEU A 56 5.91 -7.71 15.52
CA LEU A 56 6.71 -6.87 14.63
C LEU A 56 7.49 -7.71 13.61
N ARG A 57 6.85 -8.77 13.10
CA ARG A 57 7.44 -9.68 12.12
C ARG A 57 7.15 -9.21 10.70
N ALA A 58 5.87 -9.24 10.33
CA ALA A 58 5.42 -8.95 8.97
C ALA A 58 4.19 -8.04 9.00
N VAL A 59 4.01 -7.31 7.91
CA VAL A 59 2.75 -6.67 7.56
C VAL A 59 2.34 -7.30 6.24
N ASP A 60 1.39 -8.22 6.28
CA ASP A 60 0.92 -8.96 5.10
C ASP A 60 -0.02 -8.10 4.24
N THR A 61 -0.40 -8.63 3.06
CA THR A 61 -1.18 -7.88 2.06
C THR A 61 -2.50 -7.31 2.62
N SER A 62 -3.18 -8.05 3.49
CA SER A 62 -4.39 -7.61 4.21
C SER A 62 -4.14 -6.36 5.08
N LEU A 63 -3.09 -6.39 5.89
CA LEU A 63 -2.69 -5.30 6.78
C LEU A 63 -2.14 -4.10 6.02
N LEU A 64 -1.50 -4.33 4.88
CA LEU A 64 -1.10 -3.26 3.97
C LEU A 64 -2.30 -2.64 3.27
N LYS A 65 -3.31 -3.42 2.89
CA LYS A 65 -4.58 -2.87 2.41
C LYS A 65 -5.20 -1.97 3.48
N CYS A 66 -5.20 -2.39 4.75
CA CYS A 66 -5.58 -1.52 5.87
C CYS A 66 -4.75 -0.22 5.93
N TYR A 67 -3.42 -0.32 5.84
CA TYR A 67 -2.55 0.86 5.88
C TYR A 67 -2.74 1.79 4.67
N SER A 68 -2.96 1.24 3.47
CA SER A 68 -3.27 2.00 2.25
C SER A 68 -4.61 2.72 2.36
N LEU A 69 -5.63 2.09 2.97
CA LEU A 69 -6.93 2.72 3.21
C LEU A 69 -6.84 3.82 4.27
N LEU A 70 -6.10 3.59 5.36
CA LEU A 70 -5.77 4.62 6.35
C LEU A 70 -5.06 5.82 5.68
N SER A 71 -4.04 5.52 4.87
CA SER A 71 -3.26 6.52 4.14
C SER A 71 -4.15 7.30 3.17
N TRP A 72 -5.04 6.61 2.45
CA TRP A 72 -6.01 7.21 1.56
C TRP A 72 -6.95 8.16 2.30
N GLN A 73 -7.55 7.75 3.42
CA GLN A 73 -8.42 8.61 4.23
C GLN A 73 -7.71 9.90 4.66
N TRP A 74 -6.43 9.79 5.04
CA TRP A 74 -5.62 10.94 5.39
C TRP A 74 -5.33 11.84 4.19
N CYS A 75 -4.91 11.25 3.05
CA CYS A 75 -4.55 11.96 1.82
C CYS A 75 -5.73 12.72 1.23
N GLN A 76 -6.95 12.18 1.32
CA GLN A 76 -8.16 12.90 0.84
C GLN A 76 -8.29 14.30 1.43
N LYS A 77 -7.82 14.51 2.66
CA LYS A 77 -7.91 15.80 3.36
C LYS A 77 -6.64 16.64 3.26
N HIS A 78 -5.47 16.01 3.16
CA HIS A 78 -4.20 16.70 3.38
C HIS A 78 -3.21 16.63 2.20
N ALA A 79 -3.37 15.64 1.31
CA ALA A 79 -2.52 15.37 0.15
C ALA A 79 -3.36 14.80 -1.01
N PRO A 80 -4.34 15.57 -1.54
CA PRO A 80 -5.28 15.11 -2.56
C PRO A 80 -4.60 14.71 -3.88
N GLU A 81 -3.32 15.02 -4.07
CA GLU A 81 -2.46 14.64 -5.18
C GLU A 81 -1.97 13.18 -5.13
N VAL A 82 -2.25 12.43 -4.07
CA VAL A 82 -1.82 11.03 -3.92
C VAL A 82 -2.98 10.07 -4.21
N ALA A 83 -2.69 9.01 -4.96
CA ALA A 83 -3.56 7.84 -5.14
C ALA A 83 -2.82 6.54 -4.85
N PHE A 84 -3.60 5.48 -4.61
CA PHE A 84 -3.12 4.17 -4.21
C PHE A 84 -3.66 3.10 -5.16
N LEU A 85 -2.82 2.15 -5.51
CA LEU A 85 -3.18 0.87 -6.11
C LEU A 85 -3.53 -0.10 -4.98
N ASP A 86 -4.46 -1.01 -5.23
CA ASP A 86 -4.86 -2.04 -4.28
C ASP A 86 -3.71 -3.05 -4.10
N PRO A 87 -3.16 -3.21 -2.89
CA PRO A 87 -2.12 -4.20 -2.60
C PRO A 87 -2.54 -5.64 -2.91
N GLN A 88 -3.84 -5.94 -2.99
CA GLN A 88 -4.35 -7.27 -3.37
C GLN A 88 -4.37 -7.50 -4.89
N VAL A 89 -4.34 -6.44 -5.70
CA VAL A 89 -4.35 -6.56 -7.17
C VAL A 89 -2.94 -6.55 -7.73
N VAL A 90 -2.09 -5.64 -7.24
CA VAL A 90 -0.68 -5.56 -7.67
C VAL A 90 0.16 -6.51 -6.81
N THR A 91 0.24 -7.78 -7.23
CA THR A 91 0.94 -8.84 -6.50
C THR A 91 1.79 -9.69 -7.43
N VAL A 92 2.78 -10.40 -6.88
CA VAL A 92 3.54 -11.40 -7.64
C VAL A 92 2.61 -12.52 -8.14
N THR A 93 1.63 -12.93 -7.34
CA THR A 93 0.63 -13.92 -7.71
C THR A 93 -0.14 -13.51 -8.96
N ASN A 94 -0.66 -12.28 -9.00
CA ASN A 94 -1.37 -11.80 -10.19
C ASN A 94 -0.43 -11.58 -11.36
N LEU A 95 0.80 -11.13 -11.13
CA LEU A 95 1.80 -11.04 -12.20
C LEU A 95 2.09 -12.40 -12.86
N GLN A 96 1.98 -13.51 -12.12
CA GLN A 96 2.16 -14.87 -12.63
C GLN A 96 0.88 -15.47 -13.25
N ASN A 97 -0.27 -15.26 -12.60
CA ASN A 97 -1.52 -15.96 -12.90
C ASN A 97 -2.52 -15.12 -13.73
N ASP A 98 -2.46 -13.80 -13.61
CA ASP A 98 -3.35 -12.84 -14.29
C ASP A 98 -2.61 -11.53 -14.62
N ARG A 99 -1.51 -11.65 -15.37
CA ARG A 99 -0.67 -10.51 -15.75
C ARG A 99 -1.51 -9.42 -16.44
N GLN A 100 -2.39 -9.81 -17.36
CA GLN A 100 -3.16 -8.86 -18.14
C GLN A 100 -4.19 -8.12 -17.28
N GLY A 101 -4.88 -8.81 -16.36
CA GLY A 101 -5.76 -8.16 -15.39
C GLY A 101 -5.02 -7.13 -14.54
N MET A 102 -3.80 -7.45 -14.09
CA MET A 102 -2.97 -6.50 -13.36
C MET A 102 -2.53 -5.30 -14.23
N VAL A 103 -2.11 -5.52 -15.48
CA VAL A 103 -1.77 -4.44 -16.43
C VAL A 103 -2.96 -3.52 -16.65
N ASN A 104 -4.13 -4.09 -16.96
CA ASN A 104 -5.36 -3.33 -17.18
C ASN A 104 -5.73 -2.50 -15.95
N TYR A 105 -5.60 -3.09 -14.75
CA TYR A 105 -5.83 -2.39 -13.49
C TYR A 105 -4.88 -1.20 -13.26
N ILE A 106 -3.58 -1.37 -13.53
CA ILE A 106 -2.59 -0.29 -13.40
C ILE A 106 -2.91 0.82 -14.41
N TYR A 107 -3.22 0.45 -15.66
CA TYR A 107 -3.61 1.39 -16.71
C TYR A 107 -4.88 2.18 -16.35
N ASP A 108 -5.95 1.50 -15.92
CA ASP A 108 -7.20 2.14 -15.53
C ASP A 108 -7.01 3.08 -14.35
N THR A 109 -6.10 2.73 -13.43
CA THR A 109 -5.70 3.59 -12.31
C THR A 109 -4.94 4.82 -12.80
N LEU A 110 -3.93 4.66 -13.66
CA LEU A 110 -3.21 5.78 -14.26
C LEU A 110 -4.16 6.74 -14.98
N TRP A 111 -5.10 6.18 -15.75
CA TRP A 111 -6.05 6.96 -16.53
C TRP A 111 -7.07 7.70 -15.66
N SER A 112 -7.67 7.00 -14.68
CA SER A 112 -8.72 7.57 -13.83
C SER A 112 -8.18 8.47 -12.72
N ARG A 113 -6.89 8.35 -12.39
CA ARG A 113 -6.16 9.15 -11.40
C ARG A 113 -5.11 10.06 -12.05
N ARG A 114 -5.28 10.42 -13.32
CA ARG A 114 -4.32 11.27 -14.05
C ARG A 114 -4.16 12.67 -13.47
N ASP A 115 -5.08 13.10 -12.61
CA ASP A 115 -4.99 14.34 -11.82
C ASP A 115 -4.03 14.23 -10.62
N LYS A 116 -3.58 13.01 -10.30
CA LYS A 116 -2.70 12.71 -9.16
C LYS A 116 -1.24 12.79 -9.56
N GLU A 117 -0.42 13.29 -8.65
CA GLU A 117 1.04 13.36 -8.81
C GLU A 117 1.71 12.03 -8.45
N TYR A 118 1.16 11.26 -7.50
CA TYR A 118 1.76 10.01 -7.01
C TYR A 118 0.76 8.86 -7.05
N ILE A 119 1.16 7.73 -7.62
CA ILE A 119 0.42 6.46 -7.57
C ILE A 119 1.30 5.40 -6.91
N ILE A 120 0.81 4.83 -5.81
CA ILE A 120 1.57 3.98 -4.91
C ILE A 120 1.09 2.51 -4.97
N ALA A 121 2.01 1.56 -5.15
CA ALA A 121 1.75 0.10 -5.09
C ALA A 121 2.71 -0.66 -4.14
N HIS A 122 2.32 -1.87 -3.76
CA HIS A 122 3.02 -2.85 -2.90
C HIS A 122 3.35 -4.12 -3.74
N TRP A 123 4.38 -4.98 -3.57
CA TRP A 123 5.12 -5.54 -2.41
C TRP A 123 6.50 -4.99 -2.07
N ILE A 124 7.12 -4.38 -3.07
CA ILE A 124 8.12 -3.33 -2.90
C ILE A 124 7.35 -2.04 -3.10
N LEU A 125 7.71 -0.97 -2.38
CA LEU A 125 7.00 0.29 -2.56
C LEU A 125 7.32 0.85 -3.95
N LEU A 126 6.35 0.77 -4.86
CA LEU A 126 6.40 1.35 -6.19
C LEU A 126 5.76 2.73 -6.15
N VAL A 127 6.46 3.74 -6.64
CA VAL A 127 5.93 5.10 -6.74
C VAL A 127 6.01 5.55 -8.19
N ILE A 128 4.86 5.56 -8.87
CA ILE A 128 4.73 6.07 -10.23
C ILE A 128 4.42 7.57 -10.13
N THR A 129 5.25 8.39 -10.75
CA THR A 129 5.06 9.84 -10.82
C THR A 129 4.93 10.28 -12.27
N PRO A 130 3.70 10.36 -12.81
CA PRO A 130 3.47 10.68 -14.22
C PRO A 130 4.12 12.00 -14.64
N LYS A 131 4.04 13.03 -13.78
CA LYS A 131 4.67 14.35 -13.98
C LYS A 131 6.16 14.29 -14.32
N TRP A 132 6.87 13.29 -13.80
CA TRP A 132 8.31 13.11 -14.03
C TRP A 132 8.62 11.94 -14.98
N SER A 133 7.59 11.22 -15.44
CA SER A 133 7.73 9.96 -16.18
C SER A 133 8.67 8.99 -15.46
N THR A 134 8.55 8.86 -14.14
CA THR A 134 9.40 7.97 -13.32
C THR A 134 8.58 6.92 -12.57
N CYS A 135 9.20 5.76 -12.35
CA CYS A 135 8.78 4.76 -11.36
C CYS A 135 9.94 4.47 -10.41
N HIS A 136 9.77 4.80 -9.13
CA HIS A 136 10.74 4.51 -8.09
C HIS A 136 10.41 3.19 -7.40
N TYR A 137 11.44 2.37 -7.18
CA TYR A 137 11.34 1.08 -6.53
C TYR A 137 12.05 1.17 -5.18
N LEU A 138 11.26 1.28 -4.11
CA LEU A 138 11.76 1.44 -2.75
C LEU A 138 11.78 0.06 -2.08
N ASN A 139 12.92 -0.63 -2.23
CA ASN A 139 13.12 -2.00 -1.73
C ASN A 139 14.02 -2.02 -0.50
N SER A 140 13.46 -2.36 0.67
CA SER A 140 14.21 -2.50 1.92
C SER A 140 14.99 -3.81 2.03
N ARG A 141 14.90 -4.73 1.06
CA ARG A 141 15.58 -6.02 1.14
C ARG A 141 17.09 -5.88 0.91
N ILE A 142 17.88 -6.42 1.85
CA ILE A 142 19.36 -6.37 1.86
C ILE A 142 19.98 -6.92 0.57
N ASP A 143 19.45 -8.03 0.06
CA ASP A 143 19.93 -8.63 -1.18
C ASP A 143 19.26 -7.96 -2.40
N LYS A 144 20.01 -7.10 -3.08
CA LYS A 144 19.56 -6.38 -4.28
C LYS A 144 19.43 -7.29 -5.51
N ASN A 145 20.09 -8.45 -5.51
CA ASN A 145 20.05 -9.41 -6.61
C ASN A 145 18.96 -10.48 -6.41
N ALA A 146 18.35 -10.54 -5.23
CA ALA A 146 17.29 -11.51 -4.91
C ALA A 146 16.00 -11.29 -5.70
N TYR A 147 15.84 -10.15 -6.38
CA TYR A 147 14.60 -9.83 -7.09
C TYR A 147 14.86 -9.47 -8.55
N ASP A 148 14.30 -10.26 -9.46
CA ASP A 148 14.22 -9.90 -10.87
C ASP A 148 13.08 -8.90 -11.07
N TRP A 149 13.45 -7.65 -11.36
CA TRP A 149 12.50 -6.57 -11.65
C TRP A 149 11.83 -6.70 -13.02
N THR A 150 12.30 -7.59 -13.89
CA THR A 150 11.87 -7.67 -15.29
C THR A 150 10.36 -7.88 -15.43
N PRO A 151 9.73 -8.85 -14.73
CA PRO A 151 8.30 -9.11 -14.90
C PRO A 151 7.44 -7.90 -14.53
N ILE A 152 7.70 -7.27 -13.38
CA ILE A 152 6.91 -6.11 -12.93
C ILE A 152 7.19 -4.87 -13.77
N LYS A 153 8.44 -4.66 -14.19
CA LYS A 153 8.81 -3.57 -15.10
C LYS A 153 8.02 -3.66 -16.40
N LEU A 154 7.98 -4.85 -17.02
CA LEU A 154 7.26 -5.07 -18.28
C LEU A 154 5.75 -4.82 -18.13
N ALA A 155 5.14 -5.23 -17.01
CA ALA A 155 3.73 -4.95 -16.75
C ALA A 155 3.46 -3.44 -16.60
N ILE A 156 4.32 -2.72 -15.87
CA ILE A 156 4.20 -1.27 -15.72
C ILE A 156 4.43 -0.54 -17.04
N ASP A 157 5.42 -0.96 -17.84
CA ASP A 157 5.69 -0.35 -19.15
C ASP A 157 4.53 -0.56 -20.12
N GLU A 158 3.88 -1.73 -20.11
CA GLU A 158 2.70 -1.97 -20.93
C GLU A 158 1.54 -1.07 -20.53
N ALA A 159 1.24 -0.99 -19.23
CA ALA A 159 0.21 -0.09 -18.71
C ALA A 159 0.52 1.39 -19.02
N TRP A 160 1.79 1.77 -18.90
CA TRP A 160 2.26 3.11 -19.24
C TRP A 160 2.14 3.40 -20.72
N ALA A 161 2.50 2.45 -21.60
CA ALA A 161 2.36 2.61 -23.05
C ALA A 161 0.89 2.83 -23.45
N GLN A 162 -0.04 2.07 -22.87
CA GLN A 162 -1.47 2.27 -23.08
C GLN A 162 -1.93 3.66 -22.59
N TYR A 163 -1.46 4.08 -21.40
CA TYR A 163 -1.75 5.40 -20.84
C TYR A 163 -1.23 6.53 -21.74
N VAL A 164 -0.01 6.42 -22.25
CA VAL A 164 0.63 7.38 -23.17
C VAL A 164 -0.11 7.44 -24.50
N GLN A 165 -0.42 6.28 -25.10
CA GLN A 165 -1.14 6.17 -26.36
C GLN A 165 -2.50 6.86 -26.31
N ARG A 166 -3.18 6.79 -25.15
CA ARG A 166 -4.47 7.47 -24.92
C ARG A 166 -4.32 8.97 -24.60
N GLY A 167 -3.11 9.51 -24.56
CA GLY A 167 -2.86 10.93 -24.27
C GLY A 167 -2.67 11.25 -22.78
N GLY A 168 -2.21 10.28 -21.99
CA GLY A 168 -1.92 10.45 -20.58
C GLY A 168 -0.90 11.56 -20.29
N LEU A 169 -1.15 12.31 -19.21
CA LEU A 169 -0.26 13.37 -18.71
C LEU A 169 1.08 12.80 -18.28
N ARG A 170 2.17 13.39 -18.80
CA ARG A 170 3.54 12.94 -18.55
C ARG A 170 4.54 14.06 -18.78
N LYS A 171 5.81 13.82 -18.46
CA LYS A 171 6.89 14.76 -18.78
C LYS A 171 7.05 14.91 -20.30
N THR A 172 7.05 16.15 -20.80
CA THR A 172 7.22 16.45 -22.23
C THR A 172 8.50 15.82 -22.79
N GLY A 173 8.39 15.14 -23.93
CA GLY A 173 9.51 14.45 -24.57
C GLY A 173 9.90 13.11 -23.94
N HIS A 174 9.12 12.60 -22.97
CA HIS A 174 9.37 11.32 -22.30
C HIS A 174 8.15 10.40 -22.38
N ASP A 175 8.02 9.70 -23.51
CA ASP A 175 6.97 8.71 -23.75
C ASP A 175 7.24 7.37 -23.05
N THR A 176 8.49 7.08 -22.70
CA THR A 176 8.87 5.89 -21.92
C THR A 176 9.02 6.21 -20.44
N LEU A 177 8.67 5.26 -19.58
CA LEU A 177 8.84 5.38 -18.13
C LEU A 177 10.30 5.14 -17.71
N ILE A 178 10.83 6.03 -16.86
CA ILE A 178 12.17 5.92 -16.28
C ILE A 178 12.09 5.13 -14.99
N HIS A 179 12.73 3.96 -14.95
CA HIS A 179 12.72 3.08 -13.78
C HIS A 179 13.93 3.34 -12.88
N LYS A 180 13.69 3.70 -11.62
CA LYS A 180 14.70 3.97 -10.58
C LYS A 180 14.75 2.82 -9.59
N LYS A 181 15.51 1.77 -9.93
CA LYS A 181 15.57 0.49 -9.21
C LYS A 181 16.55 0.47 -8.03
N ASP A 182 17.65 1.21 -8.13
CA ASP A 182 18.70 1.25 -7.12
C ASP A 182 18.50 2.40 -6.11
N PHE A 183 17.25 2.75 -5.83
CA PHE A 183 16.95 3.90 -4.99
C PHE A 183 17.34 3.63 -3.53
N PRO A 184 18.15 4.50 -2.89
CA PRO A 184 18.64 4.25 -1.53
C PRO A 184 17.49 4.34 -0.52
N VAL A 185 17.18 3.22 0.11
CA VAL A 185 16.25 3.13 1.25
C VAL A 185 16.89 2.37 2.40
N LYS A 186 16.38 2.61 3.62
CA LYS A 186 16.84 1.87 4.80
C LYS A 186 16.56 0.38 4.63
N GLN A 187 17.56 -0.44 4.93
CA GLN A 187 17.51 -1.88 4.76
C GLN A 187 16.86 -2.55 5.98
N GLN A 188 16.12 -3.63 5.73
CA GLN A 188 15.41 -4.43 6.74
C GLN A 188 16.34 -5.42 7.43
N ILE A 189 16.02 -5.75 8.68
CA ILE A 189 16.74 -6.76 9.46
C ILE A 189 15.72 -7.89 9.75
N GLY A 190 15.48 -8.76 8.76
CA GLY A 190 14.50 -9.85 8.83
C GLY A 190 13.26 -9.64 7.93
N ASP A 191 12.10 -10.10 8.37
CA ASP A 191 10.86 -10.18 7.57
C ASP A 191 10.02 -8.88 7.55
N GLN A 192 10.62 -7.76 7.94
CA GLN A 192 9.92 -6.50 8.25
C GLN A 192 9.61 -5.62 7.03
N CYS A 193 9.69 -6.14 5.80
CA CYS A 193 9.54 -5.36 4.56
C CYS A 193 8.28 -4.48 4.56
N GLY A 194 7.13 -5.04 4.96
CA GLY A 194 5.86 -4.31 4.99
C GLY A 194 5.88 -3.11 5.95
N PHE A 195 6.63 -3.16 7.05
CA PHE A 195 6.80 -2.00 7.93
C PHE A 195 7.60 -0.88 7.27
N TYR A 196 8.64 -1.22 6.50
CA TYR A 196 9.40 -0.23 5.73
C TYR A 196 8.55 0.38 4.61
N VAL A 197 7.71 -0.41 3.95
CA VAL A 197 6.73 0.10 2.98
C VAL A 197 5.82 1.12 3.66
N CYS A 198 5.16 0.77 4.76
CA CYS A 198 4.26 1.69 5.49
C CYS A 198 4.99 2.98 5.90
N HIS A 199 6.21 2.87 6.42
CA HIS A 199 7.01 4.03 6.77
C HIS A 199 7.31 4.93 5.56
N ASN A 200 7.78 4.35 4.46
CA ASN A 200 8.11 5.12 3.26
C ASN A 200 6.86 5.75 2.65
N MET A 201 5.71 5.06 2.63
CA MET A 201 4.42 5.66 2.24
C MET A 201 4.14 6.91 3.09
N ARG A 202 4.27 6.78 4.42
CA ARG A 202 4.04 7.88 5.37
C ARG A 202 4.93 9.08 5.13
N LEU A 203 6.19 8.88 4.77
CA LEU A 203 7.09 9.99 4.41
C LEU A 203 6.63 10.71 3.14
N LEU A 204 6.23 9.95 2.12
CA LEU A 204 5.83 10.50 0.82
C LEU A 204 4.64 11.43 0.90
N TYR A 205 3.53 10.96 1.52
CA TYR A 205 2.31 11.76 1.51
C TYR A 205 2.31 12.88 2.56
N ARG A 206 3.23 12.88 3.55
CA ARG A 206 3.28 13.94 4.58
C ARG A 206 4.18 15.13 4.20
N GLU A 207 5.18 14.93 3.37
CA GLU A 207 6.25 15.93 3.16
C GLU A 207 5.97 16.95 2.03
N LYS A 208 4.82 16.87 1.34
CA LYS A 208 4.35 17.83 0.31
C LYS A 208 5.45 18.26 -0.68
N VAL A 209 6.17 17.29 -1.22
CA VAL A 209 7.32 17.52 -2.10
C VAL A 209 6.88 18.06 -3.47
N LYS A 210 7.56 19.09 -3.98
CA LYS A 210 7.22 19.78 -5.24
C LYS A 210 8.15 19.41 -6.39
N THR A 211 9.37 19.00 -6.07
CA THR A 211 10.41 18.64 -7.06
C THR A 211 10.87 17.19 -6.90
N LEU A 212 11.44 16.63 -7.97
CA LEU A 212 12.02 15.29 -7.94
C LEU A 212 13.15 15.20 -6.90
N ALA A 213 13.98 16.24 -6.80
CA ALA A 213 15.07 16.28 -5.82
C ALA A 213 14.56 16.30 -4.37
N GLU A 214 13.46 17.04 -4.10
CA GLU A 214 12.81 17.03 -2.77
C GLU A 214 12.19 15.67 -2.44
N PHE A 215 11.58 15.02 -3.43
CA PHE A 215 11.07 13.66 -3.29
C PHE A 215 12.20 12.67 -2.94
N GLU A 216 13.28 12.67 -3.73
CA GLU A 216 14.41 11.77 -3.53
C GLU A 216 15.13 12.07 -2.20
N GLY A 217 15.29 13.36 -1.87
CA GLY A 217 15.83 13.82 -0.60
C GLY A 217 14.99 13.42 0.60
N THR A 218 13.65 13.38 0.46
CA THR A 218 12.73 13.02 1.54
C THR A 218 12.82 11.54 1.91
N ILE A 219 12.83 10.65 0.92
CA ILE A 219 12.92 9.21 1.16
C ILE A 219 14.29 8.81 1.73
N THR A 220 15.34 9.58 1.40
CA THR A 220 16.68 9.37 1.95
C THR A 220 16.87 9.97 3.34
N LYS A 221 15.90 10.74 3.87
CA LYS A 221 15.96 11.22 5.26
C LYS A 221 16.03 10.02 6.19
N SER A 222 17.06 9.99 7.04
CA SER A 222 17.24 9.00 8.10
C SER A 222 16.28 9.25 9.26
N LEU A 223 14.98 9.24 8.99
CA LEU A 223 13.97 9.27 10.05
C LEU A 223 13.93 7.91 10.73
N PRO A 224 13.86 7.86 12.07
CA PRO A 224 13.65 6.62 12.79
C PRO A 224 12.37 5.94 12.27
N THR A 225 12.54 4.72 11.78
CA THR A 225 11.41 3.87 11.42
C THR A 225 10.78 3.37 12.72
N SER A 226 9.63 3.92 13.11
CA SER A 226 8.87 3.42 14.27
C SER A 226 7.92 2.33 13.79
N PHE A 227 8.31 1.07 13.92
CA PHE A 227 7.43 -0.07 13.64
C PHE A 227 6.27 -0.11 14.62
N GLU A 228 6.49 0.37 15.84
CA GLU A 228 5.48 0.55 16.86
C GLU A 228 4.40 1.53 16.43
N ASP A 229 4.76 2.64 15.78
CA ASP A 229 3.80 3.60 15.23
C ASP A 229 2.97 2.95 14.12
N VAL A 230 3.61 2.25 13.18
CA VAL A 230 2.90 1.57 12.09
C VAL A 230 1.93 0.54 12.66
N ARG A 231 2.36 -0.23 13.66
CA ARG A 231 1.50 -1.20 14.35
C ARG A 231 0.31 -0.52 15.03
N GLU A 232 0.54 0.59 15.72
CA GLU A 232 -0.51 1.36 16.39
C GLU A 232 -1.49 1.99 15.40
N GLU A 233 -0.99 2.55 14.30
CA GLU A 233 -1.79 3.13 13.21
C GLU A 233 -2.70 2.07 12.57
N ILE A 234 -2.16 0.88 12.26
CA ILE A 234 -2.95 -0.26 11.73
C ILE A 234 -3.99 -0.72 12.77
N ALA A 235 -3.60 -0.87 14.03
CA ALA A 235 -4.51 -1.31 15.08
C ALA A 235 -5.68 -0.31 15.28
N SER A 236 -5.35 0.98 15.29
CA SER A 236 -6.32 2.07 15.40
C SER A 236 -7.29 2.07 14.22
N PHE A 237 -6.78 1.88 12.99
CA PHE A 237 -7.60 1.78 11.80
C PHE A 237 -8.59 0.60 11.86
N ILE A 238 -8.11 -0.60 12.21
CA ILE A 238 -8.96 -1.79 12.32
C ILE A 238 -10.08 -1.57 13.35
N LEU A 239 -9.75 -1.02 14.52
CA LEU A 239 -10.73 -0.72 15.57
C LEU A 239 -11.74 0.34 15.13
N CYS A 240 -11.26 1.49 14.65
CA CYS A 240 -12.09 2.67 14.41
C CYS A 240 -12.88 2.60 13.11
N GLU A 241 -12.31 1.98 12.07
CA GLU A 241 -12.86 2.05 10.72
C GLU A 241 -13.49 0.74 10.25
N ILE A 242 -13.04 -0.41 10.77
CA ILE A 242 -13.57 -1.74 10.37
C ILE A 242 -14.49 -2.33 11.43
N ILE A 243 -14.05 -2.40 12.69
CA ILE A 243 -14.81 -3.03 13.78
C ILE A 243 -15.92 -2.12 14.30
N ASN A 244 -15.63 -0.83 14.48
CA ASN A 244 -16.59 0.13 15.01
C ASN A 244 -17.86 0.18 14.14
N PRO A 245 -19.07 0.12 14.73
CA PRO A 245 -20.33 0.25 13.98
C PRO A 245 -20.46 1.55 13.16
N LYS A 246 -19.73 2.61 13.53
CA LYS A 246 -19.68 3.89 12.81
C LYS A 246 -18.49 4.01 11.85
N GLY A 247 -17.64 2.98 11.79
CA GLY A 247 -16.45 2.99 10.95
C GLY A 247 -16.79 3.04 9.46
N MET A 248 -15.96 3.74 8.68
CA MET A 248 -16.21 3.93 7.25
C MET A 248 -16.22 2.60 6.49
N PHE A 249 -15.40 1.65 6.92
CA PHE A 249 -15.18 0.36 6.27
C PHE A 249 -15.86 -0.80 6.99
N ARG A 250 -16.80 -0.51 7.89
CA ARG A 250 -17.59 -1.52 8.57
C ARG A 250 -18.42 -2.29 7.55
N LEU A 251 -18.27 -3.62 7.54
CA LEU A 251 -19.13 -4.51 6.75
C LEU A 251 -20.59 -4.31 7.14
N LYS A 252 -21.42 -3.85 6.21
CA LYS A 252 -22.86 -3.71 6.39
C LYS A 252 -23.52 -5.01 5.98
N LEU A 253 -23.90 -5.83 6.96
CA LEU A 253 -24.77 -6.98 6.71
C LEU A 253 -26.09 -6.43 6.13
N LYS A 254 -26.40 -6.82 4.90
CA LYS A 254 -27.67 -6.53 4.24
C LYS A 254 -28.76 -7.47 4.75
#